data_AF-A0A944AXC3-F1
#
_entry.id   AF-A0A944AXC3-F1
#
_cell.length_a   1.000
_cell.length_b   1.000
_cell.length_c   1.000
_cell.angle_alpha   90.00
_cell.angle_beta   90.00
_cell.angle_gamma   90.00
#
_symmetry.space_group_name_H-M   'P 1'
#
loop_
_entity.id
_entity.type
_entity.pdbx_description
1 polymer ?
#
loop_
_entity_poly.entity_id
_entity_poly.type
_entity_poly.pdbx_seq_one_letter_code
_entity_poly.pdbx_strand_id
1 'polypeptide(L)'
;MKSILKFINTTATILFLSVSFNSCLSTADLDYSPIENQICNSHYDEASYKLYEMHDYYYGPHDKVLSYLDMGILQHFAGDYEKSTDNFSKAEVEIQKNFTKSISQAVGSILINDTVIDYPGETYEDIYTNIFMCLNYIHLYKIEDAMVEIRRFDNKMKLVGKEYQAVIDSLKASVSSDFAKTELDCVDSEVKFHNSALARYLSMLLYRTAGDSDAARIDLEKINDAFKFQPTLYNFSKPQNLEEELILPEDNARVNFVCFTGKSPVKVEEVIRIPFANAYYKFAIPIMEHRPTNIRAIQAVLTNAETGNVYKVNLHAIESIDNIASDTYKQHFASIYARAVIRSVGKAATSGAYEIASRVTDDRQLSDLFTVLNFFSQISTEITERADVRISRYFPGYASVAGITVPEGFYNVDINFYNENKRKVYTHSIENVYAFVGELNLLEATYQH
;
A
#
# COMPACT_ATOMS: atom_id res chain seq x y z
N MET A 1 -28.31 27.43 45.08
CA MET A 1 -27.21 26.44 45.01
C MET A 1 -27.57 25.17 44.22
N LYS A 2 -28.71 24.50 44.47
CA LYS A 2 -29.09 23.25 43.75
C LYS A 2 -29.36 23.41 42.25
N SER A 3 -29.75 24.61 41.77
CA SER A 3 -30.01 24.86 40.34
C SER A 3 -28.73 25.08 39.52
N ILE A 4 -27.66 25.60 40.12
CA ILE A 4 -26.36 25.84 39.46
C ILE A 4 -25.60 24.52 39.27
N LEU A 5 -25.63 23.61 40.24
CA LEU A 5 -25.05 22.27 40.09
C LEU A 5 -25.74 21.43 38.99
N LYS A 6 -27.05 21.62 38.78
CA LYS A 6 -27.79 20.93 37.73
C LYS A 6 -27.40 21.44 36.34
N PHE A 7 -27.10 22.74 36.21
CA PHE A 7 -26.67 23.34 34.95
C PHE A 7 -25.25 22.88 34.57
N ILE A 8 -24.33 22.85 35.54
CA ILE A 8 -22.94 22.38 35.34
C ILE A 8 -22.90 20.90 34.92
N ASN A 9 -23.71 20.03 35.55
CA ASN A 9 -23.80 18.62 35.13
C ASN A 9 -24.40 18.48 33.73
N THR A 10 -25.42 19.27 33.37
CA THR A 10 -26.04 19.18 32.04
C THR A 10 -25.10 19.66 30.93
N THR A 11 -24.32 20.73 31.17
CA THR A 11 -23.30 21.20 30.21
C THR A 11 -22.11 20.26 30.11
N ALA A 12 -21.69 19.62 31.22
CA ALA A 12 -20.62 18.62 31.18
C ALA A 12 -21.06 17.36 30.43
N THR A 13 -22.31 16.92 30.57
CA THR A 13 -22.85 15.78 29.80
C THR A 13 -23.00 16.11 28.33
N ILE A 14 -23.41 17.34 27.95
CA ILE A 14 -23.49 17.76 26.53
C ILE A 14 -22.09 17.91 25.92
N LEU A 15 -21.11 18.42 26.66
CA LEU A 15 -19.72 18.52 26.21
C LEU A 15 -19.10 17.10 26.04
N PHE A 16 -19.36 16.19 26.98
CA PHE A 16 -18.92 14.79 26.90
C PHE A 16 -19.63 14.02 25.77
N LEU A 17 -20.93 14.28 25.52
CA LEU A 17 -21.65 13.72 24.36
C LEU A 17 -21.10 14.26 23.03
N SER A 18 -20.77 15.56 22.95
CA SER A 18 -20.23 16.16 21.73
C SER A 18 -18.81 15.70 21.38
N VAL A 19 -18.00 15.35 22.38
CA VAL A 19 -16.67 14.75 22.18
C VAL A 19 -16.78 13.26 21.79
N SER A 20 -17.88 12.59 22.15
CA SER A 20 -18.10 11.16 21.84
C SER A 20 -18.62 10.88 20.43
N PHE A 21 -19.01 11.89 19.65
CA PHE A 21 -19.49 11.73 18.26
C PHE A 21 -18.39 11.83 17.18
N ASN A 22 -17.15 12.20 17.56
CA ASN A 22 -16.04 12.32 16.60
C ASN A 22 -15.15 11.06 16.53
N SER A 23 -15.43 10.01 17.30
CA SER A 23 -14.53 8.87 17.48
C SER A 23 -14.55 7.82 16.36
N CYS A 24 -15.11 8.13 15.18
CA CYS A 24 -15.14 7.23 14.03
C CYS A 24 -14.85 7.93 12.69
N LEU A 25 -14.18 9.08 12.70
CA LEU A 25 -13.54 9.62 11.49
C LEU A 25 -12.27 8.81 11.24
N SER A 26 -12.19 8.14 10.10
CA SER A 26 -10.93 7.55 9.63
C SER A 26 -10.08 8.63 8.97
N THR A 27 -8.76 8.43 8.90
CA THR A 27 -7.88 9.28 8.08
C THR A 27 -8.40 9.38 6.64
N ALA A 28 -8.99 8.30 6.11
CA ALA A 28 -9.60 8.27 4.78
C ALA A 28 -10.77 9.25 4.58
N ASP A 29 -11.45 9.68 5.66
CA ASP A 29 -12.61 10.59 5.62
C ASP A 29 -12.21 12.08 5.61
N LEU A 30 -10.92 12.39 5.78
CA LEU A 30 -10.41 13.75 5.89
C LEU A 30 -10.19 14.41 4.52
N ASP A 31 -10.25 15.74 4.49
CA ASP A 31 -9.97 16.54 3.30
C ASP A 31 -8.45 16.71 3.07
N TYR A 32 -7.92 16.00 2.06
CA TYR A 32 -6.54 16.10 1.61
C TYR A 32 -6.32 17.09 0.46
N SER A 33 -7.35 17.82 0.03
CA SER A 33 -7.27 18.79 -1.08
C SER A 33 -6.07 19.76 -0.99
N PRO A 34 -5.66 20.26 0.20
CA PRO A 34 -4.49 21.13 0.30
C PRO A 34 -3.17 20.48 -0.15
N ILE A 35 -2.99 19.20 0.14
CA ILE A 35 -1.80 18.42 -0.23
C ILE A 35 -1.93 17.93 -1.67
N GLU A 36 -3.11 17.42 -2.03
CA GLU A 36 -3.41 16.91 -3.37
C GLU A 36 -3.22 17.98 -4.45
N ASN A 37 -3.57 19.23 -4.16
CA ASN A 37 -3.32 20.36 -5.07
C ASN A 37 -1.82 20.57 -5.33
N GLN A 38 -0.96 20.41 -4.33
CA GLN A 38 0.50 20.50 -4.55
C GLN A 38 1.01 19.35 -5.41
N ILE A 39 0.52 18.12 -5.16
CA ILE A 39 0.85 16.95 -5.98
C ILE A 39 0.37 17.13 -7.43
N CYS A 40 -0.82 17.71 -7.66
CA CYS A 40 -1.32 18.06 -9.01
C CYS A 40 -0.38 18.95 -9.80
N ASN A 41 0.34 19.84 -9.11
CA ASN A 41 1.30 20.75 -9.71
C ASN A 41 2.74 20.23 -9.62
N SER A 42 2.94 18.98 -9.20
CA SER A 42 4.25 18.35 -9.00
C SER A 42 5.17 19.07 -8.00
N HIS A 43 4.59 19.84 -7.08
CA HIS A 43 5.31 20.48 -5.97
C HIS A 43 5.36 19.53 -4.76
N TYR A 44 6.16 18.47 -4.86
CA TYR A 44 6.23 17.44 -3.82
C TYR A 44 6.90 17.92 -2.53
N ASP A 45 7.81 18.88 -2.63
CA ASP A 45 8.43 19.59 -1.51
C ASP A 45 7.35 20.31 -0.68
N GLU A 46 6.50 21.12 -1.32
CA GLU A 46 5.38 21.80 -0.68
C GLU A 46 4.32 20.83 -0.16
N ALA A 47 4.05 19.74 -0.89
CA ALA A 47 3.14 18.68 -0.44
C ALA A 47 3.65 18.04 0.87
N SER A 48 4.94 17.70 0.95
CA SER A 48 5.56 17.12 2.13
C SER A 48 5.58 18.09 3.31
N TYR A 49 5.84 19.38 3.04
CA TYR A 49 5.81 20.44 4.05
C TYR A 49 4.41 20.62 4.65
N LYS A 50 3.36 20.68 3.80
CA LYS A 50 1.97 20.78 4.26
C LYS A 50 1.54 19.56 5.07
N LEU A 51 1.93 18.36 4.65
CA LEU A 51 1.63 17.14 5.40
C LEU A 51 2.29 17.16 6.79
N TYR A 52 3.52 17.68 6.87
CA TYR A 52 4.24 17.85 8.14
C TYR A 52 3.54 18.87 9.05
N GLU A 53 3.19 20.05 8.55
CA GLU A 53 2.50 21.10 9.33
C GLU A 53 1.13 20.62 9.86
N MET A 54 0.42 19.83 9.07
CA MET A 54 -0.91 19.32 9.38
C MET A 54 -0.89 17.89 9.92
N HIS A 55 0.26 17.40 10.38
CA HIS A 55 0.43 16.01 10.82
C HIS A 55 -0.66 15.59 11.82
N ASP A 56 -0.85 16.35 12.89
CA ASP A 56 -1.80 16.01 13.97
C ASP A 56 -3.27 16.16 13.54
N TYR A 57 -3.54 16.82 12.41
CA TYR A 57 -4.86 16.86 11.80
C TYR A 57 -5.14 15.59 11.00
N TYR A 58 -4.13 15.06 10.30
CA TYR A 58 -4.27 13.91 9.40
C TYR A 58 -4.02 12.55 10.05
N TYR A 59 -3.18 12.48 11.07
CA TYR A 59 -2.74 11.20 11.65
C TYR A 59 -2.95 11.17 13.16
N GLY A 60 -3.68 10.16 13.61
CA GLY A 60 -3.87 9.88 15.02
C GLY A 60 -2.71 9.07 15.63
N PRO A 61 -2.75 8.82 16.94
CA PRO A 61 -1.71 8.04 17.64
C PRO A 61 -1.48 6.62 17.09
N HIS A 62 -2.50 6.06 16.42
CA HIS A 62 -2.51 4.71 15.84
C HIS A 62 -2.08 4.67 14.37
N ASP A 63 -1.79 5.81 13.75
CA ASP A 63 -1.53 5.92 12.31
C ASP A 63 -0.06 6.19 11.99
N LYS A 64 0.86 5.84 12.90
CA LYS A 64 2.30 6.09 12.75
C LYS A 64 2.88 5.50 11.48
N VAL A 65 2.55 4.24 11.16
CA VAL A 65 2.98 3.58 9.92
C VAL A 65 2.51 4.40 8.72
N LEU A 66 1.23 4.79 8.70
CA LEU A 66 0.64 5.55 7.61
C LEU A 66 1.33 6.92 7.43
N SER A 67 1.56 7.65 8.52
CA SER A 67 2.27 8.93 8.50
C SER A 67 3.68 8.79 7.93
N TYR A 68 4.42 7.75 8.33
CA TYR A 68 5.79 7.56 7.86
C TYR A 68 5.85 7.13 6.39
N LEU A 69 4.95 6.26 5.95
CA LEU A 69 4.86 5.86 4.54
C LEU A 69 4.51 7.04 3.64
N ASP A 70 3.47 7.79 4.01
CA ASP A 70 3.01 8.93 3.22
C ASP A 70 4.08 10.03 3.14
N MET A 71 4.74 10.34 4.25
CA MET A 71 5.86 11.29 4.28
C MET A 71 7.06 10.78 3.46
N GLY A 72 7.40 9.49 3.58
CA GLY A 72 8.50 8.88 2.85
C GLY A 72 8.34 8.98 1.34
N ILE A 73 7.14 8.72 0.82
CA ILE A 73 6.86 8.80 -0.62
C ILE A 73 6.88 10.25 -1.12
N LEU A 74 6.28 11.19 -0.38
CA LEU A 74 6.31 12.60 -0.79
C LEU A 74 7.74 13.16 -0.79
N GLN A 75 8.55 12.81 0.21
CA GLN A 75 9.95 13.22 0.29
C GLN A 75 10.81 12.59 -0.81
N HIS A 76 10.55 11.33 -1.18
CA HIS A 76 11.22 10.69 -2.31
C HIS A 76 10.99 11.49 -3.60
N PHE A 77 9.72 11.79 -3.93
CA PHE A 77 9.40 12.58 -5.12
C PHE A 77 9.81 14.05 -5.03
N ALA A 78 10.03 14.58 -3.82
CA ALA A 78 10.64 15.89 -3.60
C ALA A 78 12.17 15.90 -3.76
N GLY A 79 12.80 14.73 -3.97
CA GLY A 79 14.25 14.59 -4.04
C GLY A 79 14.96 14.59 -2.68
N ASP A 80 14.23 14.57 -1.57
CA ASP A 80 14.77 14.49 -0.21
C ASP A 80 14.96 13.02 0.21
N TYR A 81 15.86 12.35 -0.50
CA TYR A 81 16.07 10.91 -0.39
C TYR A 81 16.54 10.46 1.00
N GLU A 82 17.29 11.31 1.72
CA GLU A 82 17.73 11.00 3.08
C GLU A 82 16.57 11.00 4.08
N LYS A 83 15.74 12.05 4.07
CA LYS A 83 14.56 12.09 4.95
C LYS A 83 13.54 11.03 4.57
N SER A 84 13.37 10.80 3.27
CA SER A 84 12.52 9.72 2.76
C SER A 84 12.95 8.37 3.33
N THR A 85 14.25 8.06 3.28
CA THR A 85 14.83 6.82 3.81
C THR A 85 14.66 6.69 5.32
N ASP A 86 14.82 7.79 6.08
CA ASP A 86 14.58 7.81 7.53
C ASP A 86 13.11 7.51 7.87
N ASN A 87 12.16 8.12 7.16
CA ASN A 87 10.73 7.84 7.34
C ASN A 87 10.38 6.40 6.97
N PHE A 88 10.86 5.88 5.84
CA PHE A 88 10.63 4.48 5.47
C PHE A 88 11.23 3.49 6.48
N SER A 89 12.41 3.77 7.03
CA SER A 89 13.01 2.96 8.08
C SER A 89 12.16 2.95 9.35
N LYS A 90 11.60 4.11 9.75
CA LYS A 90 10.66 4.22 10.88
C LYS A 90 9.35 3.48 10.60
N ALA A 91 8.83 3.56 9.37
CA ALA A 91 7.65 2.81 8.96
C ALA A 91 7.88 1.31 9.14
N GLU A 92 8.98 0.75 8.63
CA GLU A 92 9.27 -0.68 8.73
C GLU A 92 9.38 -1.16 10.19
N VAL A 93 10.02 -0.38 11.07
CA VAL A 93 10.09 -0.69 12.50
C VAL A 93 8.69 -0.74 13.13
N GLU A 94 7.83 0.23 12.83
CA GLU A 94 6.46 0.24 13.36
C GLU A 94 5.58 -0.85 12.70
N ILE A 95 5.77 -1.18 11.43
CA ILE A 95 5.11 -2.32 10.74
C ILE A 95 5.42 -3.62 11.48
N GLN A 96 6.70 -3.95 11.68
CA GLN A 96 7.10 -5.19 12.37
C GLN A 96 6.56 -5.26 13.80
N LYS A 97 6.60 -4.14 14.51
CA LYS A 97 6.08 -4.01 15.87
C LYS A 97 4.56 -4.17 15.92
N ASN A 98 3.83 -3.51 15.04
CA ASN A 98 2.36 -3.56 14.99
C ASN A 98 1.88 -4.92 14.51
N PHE A 99 2.59 -5.55 13.57
CA PHE A 99 2.36 -6.92 13.16
C PHE A 99 2.54 -7.90 14.33
N THR A 100 3.65 -7.81 15.06
CA THR A 100 3.90 -8.66 16.25
C THR A 100 2.86 -8.46 17.35
N LYS A 101 2.45 -7.21 17.59
CA LYS A 101 1.34 -6.89 18.49
C LYS A 101 0.03 -7.50 18.00
N SER A 102 -0.29 -7.42 16.71
CA SER A 102 -1.55 -7.95 16.16
C SER A 102 -1.69 -9.45 16.38
N ILE A 103 -0.61 -10.22 16.20
CA ILE A 103 -0.56 -11.66 16.51
C ILE A 103 -0.76 -11.89 18.02
N SER A 104 -0.06 -11.13 18.86
CA SER A 104 -0.11 -11.32 20.31
C SER A 104 -1.44 -10.87 20.94
N GLN A 105 -2.06 -9.82 20.38
CA GLN A 105 -3.32 -9.23 20.84
C GLN A 105 -4.55 -9.99 20.32
N ALA A 106 -4.42 -10.82 19.28
CA ALA A 106 -5.48 -11.68 18.76
C ALA A 106 -6.16 -12.53 19.87
N VAL A 107 -5.45 -12.81 20.98
CA VAL A 107 -5.90 -13.59 22.15
C VAL A 107 -7.00 -12.92 22.99
N GLY A 108 -7.50 -11.74 22.63
CA GLY A 108 -8.68 -11.15 23.28
C GLY A 108 -9.37 -10.01 22.53
N SER A 109 -8.93 -9.69 21.31
CA SER A 109 -9.30 -8.47 20.59
C SER A 109 -10.27 -8.68 19.41
N ILE A 110 -10.70 -9.91 19.08
CA ILE A 110 -11.54 -10.15 17.90
C ILE A 110 -12.85 -9.34 17.90
N LEU A 111 -13.35 -9.00 19.10
CA LEU A 111 -14.56 -8.18 19.30
C LEU A 111 -14.31 -6.66 19.24
N ILE A 112 -13.05 -6.22 19.25
CA ILE A 112 -12.65 -4.80 19.13
C ILE A 112 -12.65 -4.41 17.64
N ASN A 113 -13.03 -3.17 17.34
CA ASN A 113 -13.02 -2.63 15.98
C ASN A 113 -11.56 -2.48 15.48
N ASP A 114 -11.28 -2.90 14.24
CA ASP A 114 -9.96 -2.78 13.60
C ASP A 114 -9.48 -1.33 13.48
N THR A 115 -10.39 -0.35 13.48
CA THR A 115 -10.03 1.08 13.46
C THR A 115 -9.39 1.57 14.78
N VAL A 116 -9.44 0.78 15.85
CA VAL A 116 -8.97 1.16 17.20
C VAL A 116 -7.57 0.59 17.50
N ILE A 117 -7.05 -0.28 16.63
CA ILE A 117 -5.69 -0.82 16.76
C ILE A 117 -4.68 0.00 15.94
N ASP A 118 -3.40 -0.10 16.33
CA ASP A 118 -2.29 0.47 15.58
C ASP A 118 -2.31 -0.07 14.14
N TYR A 119 -2.26 0.81 13.14
CA TYR A 119 -2.25 0.43 11.73
C TYR A 119 -0.99 -0.40 11.43
N PRO A 120 -1.13 -1.66 10.97
CA PRO A 120 0.02 -2.54 10.75
C PRO A 120 0.71 -2.30 9.41
N GLY A 121 0.10 -1.56 8.49
CA GLY A 121 0.50 -1.51 7.08
C GLY A 121 -0.16 -2.62 6.27
N GLU A 122 -0.43 -2.34 5.00
CA GLU A 122 -0.76 -3.35 4.00
C GLU A 122 0.54 -4.00 3.50
N THR A 123 0.47 -5.28 3.15
CA THR A 123 1.67 -6.03 2.71
C THR A 123 2.39 -5.36 1.55
N TYR A 124 1.66 -4.85 0.55
CA TYR A 124 2.31 -4.18 -0.58
C TYR A 124 3.06 -2.91 -0.14
N GLU A 125 2.56 -2.17 0.85
CA GLU A 125 3.24 -0.96 1.35
C GLU A 125 4.58 -1.30 1.99
N ASP A 126 4.61 -2.34 2.81
CA ASP A 126 5.83 -2.81 3.47
C ASP A 126 6.89 -3.26 2.46
N ILE A 127 6.45 -3.92 1.40
CA ILE A 127 7.33 -4.44 0.35
C ILE A 127 7.87 -3.30 -0.53
N TYR A 128 6.99 -2.42 -1.01
CA TYR A 128 7.40 -1.31 -1.88
C TYR A 128 8.20 -0.25 -1.11
N THR A 129 8.09 -0.19 0.22
CA THR A 129 8.98 0.62 1.06
C THR A 129 10.46 0.36 0.73
N ASN A 130 10.90 -0.90 0.64
CA ASN A 130 12.29 -1.20 0.29
C ASN A 130 12.64 -0.88 -1.17
N ILE A 131 11.67 -0.89 -2.09
CA ILE A 131 11.91 -0.47 -3.47
C ILE A 131 12.17 1.04 -3.55
N PHE A 132 11.39 1.84 -2.81
CA PHE A 132 11.64 3.27 -2.73
C PHE A 132 12.92 3.61 -1.96
N MET A 133 13.26 2.87 -0.89
CA MET A 133 14.58 3.01 -0.25
C MET A 133 15.73 2.63 -1.19
N CYS A 134 15.58 1.60 -2.02
CA CYS A 134 16.55 1.24 -3.06
C CYS A 134 16.77 2.41 -4.03
N LEU A 135 15.69 3.02 -4.54
CA LEU A 135 15.78 4.20 -5.40
C LEU A 135 16.41 5.41 -4.69
N ASN A 136 16.05 5.66 -3.43
CA ASN A 136 16.69 6.69 -2.61
C ASN A 136 18.21 6.49 -2.56
N TYR A 137 18.66 5.26 -2.26
CA TYR A 137 20.08 4.95 -2.19
C TYR A 137 20.77 5.04 -3.55
N ILE A 138 20.10 4.69 -4.64
CA ILE A 138 20.61 4.92 -6.00
C ILE A 138 20.88 6.41 -6.24
N HIS A 139 19.91 7.28 -5.93
CA HIS A 139 20.07 8.73 -6.12
C HIS A 139 21.09 9.36 -5.15
N LEU A 140 21.36 8.71 -4.01
CA LEU A 140 22.44 9.08 -3.09
C LEU A 140 23.80 8.49 -3.48
N TYR A 141 23.92 7.82 -4.63
CA TYR A 141 25.13 7.12 -5.10
C TYR A 141 25.63 6.03 -4.12
N LYS A 142 24.71 5.43 -3.34
CA LYS A 142 24.97 4.37 -2.36
C LYS A 142 24.50 3.01 -2.89
N ILE A 143 25.20 2.50 -3.90
CA ILE A 143 24.84 1.25 -4.62
C ILE A 143 24.79 0.03 -3.70
N GLU A 144 25.72 -0.10 -2.75
CA GLU A 144 25.73 -1.23 -1.80
C GLU A 144 24.48 -1.24 -0.90
N ASP A 145 24.08 -0.06 -0.40
CA ASP A 145 22.86 0.11 0.42
C ASP A 145 21.61 -0.18 -0.42
N ALA A 146 21.56 0.27 -1.69
CA ALA A 146 20.47 -0.07 -2.61
C ALA A 146 20.31 -1.60 -2.78
N MET A 147 21.43 -2.32 -2.93
CA MET A 147 21.40 -3.79 -3.00
C MET A 147 20.97 -4.45 -1.69
N VAL A 148 21.26 -3.84 -0.53
CA VAL A 148 20.72 -4.31 0.77
C VAL A 148 19.20 -4.25 0.75
N GLU A 149 18.63 -3.16 0.26
CA GLU A 149 17.17 -2.99 0.17
C GLU A 149 16.51 -3.98 -0.79
N ILE A 150 17.14 -4.31 -1.93
CA ILE A 150 16.69 -5.41 -2.80
C ILE A 150 16.68 -6.76 -2.06
N ARG A 151 17.69 -7.05 -1.25
CA ARG A 151 17.73 -8.30 -0.45
C ARG A 151 16.65 -8.30 0.64
N ARG A 152 16.37 -7.16 1.25
CA ARG A 152 15.31 -7.01 2.26
C ARG A 152 13.93 -7.22 1.63
N PHE A 153 13.69 -6.62 0.47
CA PHE A 153 12.53 -6.92 -0.37
C PHE A 153 12.40 -8.44 -0.58
N ASP A 154 13.44 -9.10 -1.12
CA ASP A 154 13.41 -10.54 -1.39
C ASP A 154 13.13 -11.40 -0.14
N ASN A 155 13.62 -10.97 1.03
CA ASN A 155 13.39 -11.65 2.29
C ASN A 155 11.95 -11.48 2.76
N LYS A 156 11.40 -10.25 2.74
CA LYS A 156 9.99 -10.00 3.04
C LYS A 156 9.11 -10.87 2.16
N MET A 157 9.44 -11.02 0.89
CA MET A 157 8.66 -11.83 -0.04
C MET A 157 8.59 -13.31 0.29
N LYS A 158 9.63 -13.85 0.91
CA LYS A 158 9.64 -15.24 1.39
C LYS A 158 8.89 -15.40 2.72
N LEU A 159 8.62 -14.31 3.44
CA LEU A 159 8.00 -14.33 4.76
C LEU A 159 6.49 -14.05 4.73
N VAL A 160 5.99 -13.28 3.75
CA VAL A 160 4.57 -12.90 3.64
C VAL A 160 3.60 -14.07 3.87
N GLY A 161 3.81 -15.21 3.20
CA GLY A 161 2.92 -16.38 3.38
C GLY A 161 2.97 -16.96 4.81
N LYS A 162 4.13 -16.94 5.45
CA LYS A 162 4.29 -17.41 6.85
C LYS A 162 3.65 -16.45 7.84
N GLU A 163 3.73 -15.15 7.56
CA GLU A 163 3.13 -14.11 8.37
C GLU A 163 1.60 -14.24 8.39
N TYR A 164 0.99 -14.43 7.21
CA TYR A 164 -0.45 -14.67 7.13
C TYR A 164 -0.88 -15.97 7.81
N GLN A 165 -0.13 -17.05 7.65
CA GLN A 165 -0.40 -18.29 8.35
C GLN A 165 -0.39 -18.09 9.88
N ALA A 166 0.61 -17.38 10.40
CA ALA A 166 0.72 -17.11 11.84
C ALA A 166 -0.48 -16.30 12.37
N VAL A 167 -0.99 -15.34 11.59
CA VAL A 167 -2.20 -14.60 11.93
C VAL A 167 -3.41 -15.53 11.97
N ILE A 168 -3.63 -16.37 10.96
CA ILE A 168 -4.75 -17.32 10.92
C ILE A 168 -4.68 -18.30 12.09
N ASP A 169 -3.51 -18.87 12.37
CA ASP A 169 -3.30 -19.82 13.48
C ASP A 169 -3.59 -19.18 14.84
N SER A 170 -3.13 -17.94 15.04
CA SER A 170 -3.40 -17.18 16.26
C SER A 170 -4.90 -16.92 16.45
N LEU A 171 -5.62 -16.62 15.35
CA LEU A 171 -7.08 -16.42 15.39
C LEU A 171 -7.80 -17.72 15.73
N LYS A 172 -7.44 -18.84 15.08
CA LYS A 172 -8.03 -20.17 15.38
C LYS A 172 -7.82 -20.58 16.83
N ALA A 173 -6.65 -20.30 17.40
CA ALA A 173 -6.36 -20.58 18.81
C ALA A 173 -7.15 -19.68 19.77
N SER A 174 -7.48 -18.46 19.36
CA SER A 174 -8.10 -17.44 20.21
C SER A 174 -9.62 -17.55 20.30
N VAL A 175 -10.26 -18.32 19.42
CA VAL A 175 -11.73 -18.41 19.40
C VAL A 175 -12.23 -19.77 19.87
N SER A 176 -13.13 -19.74 20.86
CA SER A 176 -13.72 -20.95 21.45
C SER A 176 -15.03 -21.38 20.80
N SER A 177 -15.76 -20.46 20.14
CA SER A 177 -17.06 -20.75 19.52
C SER A 177 -16.93 -21.58 18.24
N ASP A 178 -17.73 -22.65 18.12
CA ASP A 178 -17.71 -23.54 16.96
C ASP A 178 -18.10 -22.83 15.65
N PHE A 179 -18.94 -21.81 15.72
CA PHE A 179 -19.25 -20.92 14.59
C PHE A 179 -17.98 -20.27 14.01
N ALA A 180 -17.23 -19.56 14.85
CA ALA A 180 -16.03 -18.87 14.41
C ALA A 180 -14.90 -19.81 13.97
N LYS A 181 -14.79 -20.99 14.56
CA LYS A 181 -13.87 -22.03 14.08
C LYS A 181 -14.22 -22.46 12.66
N THR A 182 -15.51 -22.70 12.40
CA THR A 182 -16.00 -23.08 11.06
C THR A 182 -15.69 -21.99 10.02
N GLU A 183 -15.90 -20.72 10.37
CA GLU A 183 -15.60 -19.59 9.47
C GLU A 183 -14.09 -19.41 9.25
N LEU A 184 -13.24 -19.70 10.25
CA LEU A 184 -11.78 -19.65 10.09
C LEU A 184 -11.22 -20.86 9.35
N ASP A 185 -11.92 -22.00 9.35
CA ASP A 185 -11.51 -23.20 8.62
C ASP A 185 -11.73 -23.11 7.11
N CYS A 186 -12.60 -22.21 6.65
CA CYS A 186 -12.79 -21.94 5.22
C CYS A 186 -11.79 -20.91 4.64
N VAL A 187 -10.96 -20.29 5.49
CA VAL A 187 -9.90 -19.36 5.07
C VAL A 187 -8.71 -20.17 4.57
N ASP A 188 -8.39 -20.03 3.29
CA ASP A 188 -7.19 -20.63 2.70
C ASP A 188 -5.93 -20.05 3.34
N SER A 189 -4.97 -20.93 3.62
CA SER A 189 -3.68 -20.59 4.19
C SER A 189 -2.63 -20.25 3.14
N GLU A 190 -2.82 -20.65 1.87
CA GLU A 190 -1.78 -20.50 0.86
C GLU A 190 -1.81 -19.09 0.23
N VAL A 191 -1.08 -18.15 0.84
CA VAL A 191 -0.80 -16.85 0.22
C VAL A 191 0.44 -16.94 -0.67
N LYS A 192 0.27 -16.62 -1.95
CA LYS A 192 1.34 -16.57 -2.96
C LYS A 192 1.68 -15.14 -3.29
N PHE A 193 2.84 -14.69 -2.81
CA PHE A 193 3.37 -13.43 -3.31
C PHE A 193 4.11 -13.63 -4.64
N HIS A 194 3.98 -12.62 -5.49
CA HIS A 194 4.37 -12.57 -6.88
C HIS A 194 5.71 -11.85 -7.08
N ASN A 195 6.57 -12.34 -7.97
CA ASN A 195 7.82 -11.63 -8.29
C ASN A 195 7.52 -10.24 -8.86
N SER A 196 8.07 -9.17 -8.27
CA SER A 196 8.01 -7.81 -8.82
C SER A 196 9.02 -7.65 -9.95
N ALA A 197 8.54 -7.33 -11.15
CA ALA A 197 9.39 -7.05 -12.31
C ALA A 197 10.15 -5.73 -12.13
N LEU A 198 9.59 -4.73 -11.43
CA LEU A 198 10.30 -3.50 -11.08
C LEU A 198 11.50 -3.79 -10.18
N ALA A 199 11.30 -4.57 -9.11
CA ALA A 199 12.38 -4.92 -8.19
C ALA A 199 13.52 -5.66 -8.92
N ARG A 200 13.17 -6.59 -9.81
CA ARG A 200 14.14 -7.31 -10.64
C ARG A 200 14.82 -6.42 -11.67
N TYR A 201 14.11 -5.45 -12.24
CA TYR A 201 14.71 -4.47 -13.14
C TYR A 201 15.76 -3.62 -12.43
N LEU A 202 15.45 -3.07 -11.24
CA LEU A 202 16.41 -2.31 -10.45
C LEU A 202 17.60 -3.17 -10.02
N SER A 203 17.34 -4.38 -9.52
CA SER A 203 18.38 -5.34 -9.16
C SER A 203 19.30 -5.68 -10.33
N MET A 204 18.74 -5.91 -11.52
CA MET A 204 19.48 -6.15 -12.76
C MET A 204 20.41 -4.97 -13.09
N LEU A 205 19.91 -3.73 -13.01
CA LEU A 205 20.72 -2.55 -13.28
C LEU A 205 21.86 -2.39 -12.25
N LEU A 206 21.60 -2.67 -10.96
CA LEU A 206 22.61 -2.63 -9.90
C LEU A 206 23.70 -3.69 -10.11
N TYR A 207 23.31 -4.94 -10.41
CA TYR A 207 24.26 -6.03 -10.69
C TYR A 207 25.12 -5.74 -11.92
N ARG A 208 24.51 -5.22 -12.98
CA ARG A 208 25.23 -4.77 -14.18
C ARG A 208 26.27 -3.71 -13.83
N THR A 209 25.89 -2.67 -13.08
CA THR A 209 26.81 -1.60 -12.68
C THR A 209 27.91 -2.13 -11.76
N ALA A 210 27.63 -3.15 -10.95
CA ALA A 210 28.64 -3.85 -10.14
C ALA A 210 29.54 -4.83 -10.94
N GLY A 211 29.29 -5.01 -12.24
CA GLY A 211 30.03 -5.95 -13.11
C GLY A 211 29.61 -7.41 -12.99
N ASP A 212 28.55 -7.73 -12.23
CA ASP A 212 28.01 -9.08 -12.08
C ASP A 212 26.97 -9.38 -13.17
N SER A 213 27.47 -9.70 -14.37
CA SER A 213 26.63 -9.96 -15.55
C SER A 213 25.74 -11.20 -15.40
N ASP A 214 26.18 -12.20 -14.65
CA ASP A 214 25.41 -13.42 -14.43
C ASP A 214 24.21 -13.16 -13.52
N ALA A 215 24.41 -12.42 -12.41
CA ALA A 215 23.30 -12.03 -11.55
C ALA A 215 22.31 -11.10 -12.27
N ALA A 216 22.80 -10.15 -13.07
CA ALA A 216 21.96 -9.29 -13.89
C ALA A 216 21.10 -10.12 -14.88
N ARG A 217 21.69 -11.11 -15.56
CA ARG A 217 20.97 -12.01 -16.46
C ARG A 217 19.89 -12.81 -15.73
N ILE A 218 20.19 -13.32 -14.52
CA ILE A 218 19.21 -14.05 -13.70
C ILE A 218 18.01 -13.17 -13.38
N ASP A 219 18.21 -11.90 -13.06
CA ASP A 219 17.10 -11.00 -12.78
C ASP A 219 16.28 -10.67 -14.03
N LEU A 220 16.90 -10.58 -15.21
CA LEU A 220 16.18 -10.51 -16.48
C LEU A 220 15.30 -11.75 -16.73
N GLU A 221 15.81 -12.95 -16.42
CA GLU A 221 15.02 -14.18 -16.50
C GLU A 221 13.81 -14.14 -15.56
N LYS A 222 13.97 -13.63 -14.34
CA LYS A 222 12.85 -13.46 -13.40
C LYS A 222 11.84 -12.42 -13.86
N ILE A 223 12.26 -11.36 -14.56
CA ILE A 223 11.31 -10.43 -15.21
C ILE A 223 10.50 -11.21 -16.26
N ASN A 224 11.16 -11.99 -17.12
CA ASN A 224 10.47 -12.79 -18.14
C ASN A 224 9.48 -13.79 -17.51
N ASP A 225 9.86 -14.44 -16.41
CA ASP A 225 9.00 -15.36 -15.67
C ASP A 225 7.79 -14.65 -15.05
N ALA A 226 7.97 -13.42 -14.54
CA ALA A 226 6.87 -12.62 -13.99
C ALA A 226 5.80 -12.37 -15.07
N PHE A 227 6.19 -11.86 -16.24
CA PHE A 227 5.26 -11.63 -17.35
C PHE A 227 4.63 -12.93 -17.89
N LYS A 228 5.37 -14.04 -17.88
CA LYS A 228 4.89 -15.33 -18.41
C LYS A 228 3.91 -16.03 -17.48
N PHE A 229 4.22 -16.05 -16.19
CA PHE A 229 3.50 -16.88 -15.22
C PHE A 229 2.48 -16.10 -14.37
N GLN A 230 2.43 -14.77 -14.51
CA GLN A 230 1.52 -13.92 -13.75
C GLN A 230 0.75 -12.94 -14.65
N PRO A 231 0.05 -13.42 -15.71
CA PRO A 231 -0.60 -12.56 -16.69
C PRO A 231 -1.77 -11.74 -16.14
N THR A 232 -2.30 -12.10 -14.97
CA THR A 232 -3.32 -11.32 -14.26
C THR A 232 -2.75 -10.02 -13.68
N LEU A 233 -1.49 -10.04 -13.23
CA LEU A 233 -0.80 -8.88 -12.67
C LEU A 233 -0.13 -8.05 -13.78
N TYR A 234 0.55 -8.75 -14.70
CA TYR A 234 1.20 -8.17 -15.87
C TYR A 234 0.29 -8.29 -17.09
N ASN A 235 -0.87 -7.64 -17.01
CA ASN A 235 -1.88 -7.61 -18.07
C ASN A 235 -1.56 -6.62 -19.21
N PHE A 236 -0.29 -6.21 -19.32
CA PHE A 236 0.24 -5.28 -20.32
C PHE A 236 1.49 -5.88 -20.99
N SER A 237 1.89 -5.30 -22.12
CA SER A 237 3.04 -5.79 -22.88
C SER A 237 4.36 -5.57 -22.13
N LYS A 238 5.19 -6.60 -22.06
CA LYS A 238 6.57 -6.51 -21.55
C LYS A 238 7.35 -5.41 -22.28
N PRO A 239 8.18 -4.62 -21.58
CA PRO A 239 9.12 -3.71 -22.24
C PRO A 239 9.99 -4.43 -23.27
N GLN A 240 10.18 -3.80 -24.42
CA GLN A 240 10.99 -4.35 -25.50
C GLN A 240 12.48 -4.11 -25.22
N ASN A 241 13.33 -5.00 -25.75
CA ASN A 241 14.79 -4.87 -25.74
C ASN A 241 15.43 -4.72 -24.35
N LEU A 242 14.84 -5.32 -23.30
CA LEU A 242 15.44 -5.33 -21.96
C LEU A 242 16.82 -6.00 -21.94
N GLU A 243 17.10 -6.87 -22.90
CA GLU A 243 18.40 -7.51 -23.10
C GLU A 243 19.52 -6.49 -23.37
N GLU A 244 19.20 -5.34 -23.99
CA GLU A 244 20.17 -4.25 -24.19
C GLU A 244 20.63 -3.64 -22.86
N GLU A 245 19.82 -3.73 -21.81
CA GLU A 245 20.18 -3.18 -20.51
C GLU A 245 21.28 -3.98 -19.84
N LEU A 246 21.56 -5.22 -20.24
CA LEU A 246 22.60 -6.04 -19.61
C LEU A 246 24.02 -5.56 -19.91
N ILE A 247 24.21 -4.74 -20.95
CA ILE A 247 25.53 -4.36 -21.46
C ILE A 247 25.69 -2.84 -21.37
N LEU A 248 26.77 -2.42 -20.74
CA LEU A 248 27.22 -1.02 -20.77
C LEU A 248 28.10 -0.81 -22.02
N PRO A 249 27.73 0.11 -22.94
CA PRO A 249 28.55 0.42 -24.11
C PRO A 249 29.91 1.01 -23.71
N GLU A 250 30.99 0.66 -24.42
CA GLU A 250 32.36 1.12 -24.08
C GLU A 250 32.55 2.63 -24.30
N ASP A 251 32.01 3.18 -25.39
CA ASP A 251 32.22 4.59 -25.80
C ASP A 251 31.00 5.51 -25.57
N ASN A 252 29.90 4.97 -25.03
CA ASN A 252 28.65 5.71 -24.88
C ASN A 252 28.01 5.45 -23.51
N ALA A 253 27.31 6.44 -22.99
CA ALA A 253 26.52 6.31 -21.78
C ALA A 253 25.20 5.59 -22.08
N ARG A 254 24.83 4.62 -21.25
CA ARG A 254 23.47 4.06 -21.21
C ARG A 254 22.69 4.81 -20.13
N VAL A 255 21.71 5.62 -20.54
CA VAL A 255 20.82 6.35 -19.64
C VAL A 255 19.55 5.54 -19.43
N ASN A 256 19.22 5.27 -18.18
CA ASN A 256 18.06 4.48 -17.78
C ASN A 256 16.98 5.39 -17.19
N PHE A 257 15.72 5.01 -17.40
CA PHE A 257 14.56 5.75 -16.91
C PHE A 257 13.67 4.84 -16.08
N VAL A 258 13.20 5.35 -14.95
CA VAL A 258 12.05 4.80 -14.21
C VAL A 258 11.03 5.92 -14.05
N CYS A 259 9.79 5.68 -14.45
CA CYS A 259 8.73 6.67 -14.35
C CYS A 259 7.51 6.10 -13.66
N PHE A 260 7.02 6.83 -12.65
CA PHE A 260 5.85 6.46 -11.88
C PHE A 260 4.61 7.22 -12.34
N THR A 261 3.49 6.53 -12.46
CA THR A 261 2.22 7.15 -12.88
C THR A 261 1.04 6.68 -12.06
N GLY A 262 0.03 7.57 -11.96
CA GLY A 262 -1.17 7.33 -11.19
C GLY A 262 -0.90 7.11 -9.71
N LYS A 263 -1.87 6.53 -9.02
CA LYS A 263 -1.79 6.22 -7.59
C LYS A 263 -2.22 4.78 -7.34
N SER A 264 -1.69 4.16 -6.28
CA SER A 264 -2.07 2.82 -5.80
C SER A 264 -3.58 2.76 -5.50
N PRO A 265 -4.22 1.60 -5.27
CA PRO A 265 -5.63 1.56 -4.94
C PRO A 265 -5.92 2.23 -3.59
N VAL A 266 -7.19 2.48 -3.32
CA VAL A 266 -7.69 2.91 -2.01
C VAL A 266 -8.62 1.86 -1.43
N LYS A 267 -8.78 1.85 -0.10
CA LYS A 267 -9.84 1.08 0.53
C LYS A 267 -11.07 1.95 0.72
N VAL A 268 -12.23 1.43 0.38
CA VAL A 268 -13.52 2.03 0.71
C VAL A 268 -14.34 1.07 1.56
N GLU A 269 -15.25 1.62 2.35
CA GLU A 269 -16.13 0.81 3.20
C GLU A 269 -17.33 0.32 2.38
N GLU A 270 -17.49 -0.99 2.30
CA GLU A 270 -18.72 -1.63 1.81
C GLU A 270 -19.54 -2.14 3.00
N VAL A 271 -20.79 -1.67 3.10
CA VAL A 271 -21.73 -2.06 4.14
C VAL A 271 -22.68 -3.12 3.62
N ILE A 272 -22.51 -4.35 4.10
CA ILE A 272 -23.40 -5.45 3.79
C ILE A 272 -24.51 -5.54 4.84
N ARG A 273 -25.75 -5.72 4.38
CA ARG A 273 -26.93 -5.91 5.23
C ARG A 273 -27.58 -7.24 4.89
N ILE A 274 -27.48 -8.22 5.79
CA ILE A 274 -28.13 -9.52 5.63
C ILE A 274 -29.48 -9.49 6.36
N PRO A 275 -30.62 -9.60 5.66
CA PRO A 275 -31.92 -9.63 6.32
C PRO A 275 -32.08 -10.92 7.13
N PHE A 276 -32.59 -10.81 8.36
CA PHE A 276 -32.90 -11.96 9.20
C PHE A 276 -34.15 -11.71 10.05
N ALA A 277 -35.17 -12.57 9.88
CA ALA A 277 -36.50 -12.41 10.49
C ALA A 277 -37.07 -10.99 10.27
N ASN A 278 -37.24 -10.20 11.34
CA ASN A 278 -37.74 -8.82 11.30
C ASN A 278 -36.63 -7.77 11.44
N ALA A 279 -35.36 -8.17 11.29
CA ALA A 279 -34.18 -7.32 11.45
C ALA A 279 -33.18 -7.52 10.30
N TYR A 280 -32.04 -6.83 10.33
CA TYR A 280 -30.89 -7.09 9.47
C TYR A 280 -29.61 -7.12 10.30
N TYR A 281 -28.66 -7.97 9.89
CA TYR A 281 -27.27 -7.91 10.34
C TYR A 281 -26.51 -6.94 9.45
N LYS A 282 -25.92 -5.90 10.04
CA LYS A 282 -25.00 -4.98 9.37
C LYS A 282 -23.58 -5.44 9.65
N PHE A 283 -22.75 -5.48 8.62
CA PHE A 283 -21.31 -5.53 8.77
C PHE A 283 -20.63 -4.66 7.73
N ALA A 284 -19.50 -4.07 8.11
CA ALA A 284 -18.70 -3.21 7.26
C ALA A 284 -17.37 -3.92 6.95
N ILE A 285 -17.05 -4.02 5.66
CA ILE A 285 -15.80 -4.61 5.18
C ILE A 285 -15.05 -3.61 4.30
N PRO A 286 -13.71 -3.59 4.31
CA PRO A 286 -12.96 -2.78 3.38
C PRO A 286 -12.88 -3.51 2.04
N ILE A 287 -13.14 -2.80 0.94
CA ILE A 287 -12.87 -3.28 -0.41
C ILE A 287 -11.84 -2.38 -1.07
N MET A 288 -10.94 -2.96 -1.88
CA MET A 288 -9.98 -2.17 -2.66
C MET A 288 -10.63 -1.66 -3.95
N GLU A 289 -10.50 -0.36 -4.19
CA GLU A 289 -10.88 0.32 -5.42
C GLU A 289 -9.65 0.86 -6.15
N HIS A 290 -9.56 0.52 -7.43
CA HIS A 290 -8.52 1.00 -8.32
C HIS A 290 -8.63 2.51 -8.56
N ARG A 291 -7.49 3.19 -8.64
CA ARG A 291 -7.39 4.62 -9.03
C ARG A 291 -6.77 4.74 -10.43
N PRO A 292 -7.58 4.74 -11.50
CA PRO A 292 -7.04 4.75 -12.86
C PRO A 292 -6.32 6.07 -13.17
N THR A 293 -5.20 5.97 -13.89
CA THR A 293 -4.53 7.14 -14.50
C THR A 293 -5.01 7.34 -15.93
N ASN A 294 -5.02 8.61 -16.37
CA ASN A 294 -5.29 8.99 -17.74
C ASN A 294 -4.07 8.85 -18.67
N ILE A 295 -2.87 8.59 -18.11
CA ILE A 295 -1.64 8.42 -18.88
C ILE A 295 -1.65 7.09 -19.63
N ARG A 296 -1.23 7.14 -20.89
CA ARG A 296 -1.17 6.00 -21.82
C ARG A 296 0.17 5.85 -22.52
N ALA A 297 0.99 6.91 -22.56
CA ALA A 297 2.34 6.83 -23.10
C ALA A 297 3.26 7.83 -22.39
N ILE A 298 4.53 7.47 -22.29
CA ILE A 298 5.59 8.32 -21.74
C ILE A 298 6.75 8.31 -22.74
N GLN A 299 7.33 9.47 -23.02
CA GLN A 299 8.50 9.59 -23.90
C GLN A 299 9.54 10.50 -23.26
N ALA A 300 10.75 9.98 -23.10
CA ALA A 300 11.91 10.77 -22.74
C ALA A 300 12.57 11.36 -24.00
N VAL A 301 12.95 12.63 -23.92
CA VAL A 301 13.65 13.38 -24.96
C VAL A 301 14.89 13.99 -24.33
N LEU A 302 16.07 13.55 -24.75
CA LEU A 302 17.35 14.06 -24.28
C LEU A 302 17.94 14.97 -25.36
N THR A 303 18.25 16.21 -25.01
CA THR A 303 18.90 17.17 -25.90
C THR A 303 20.30 17.45 -25.38
N ASN A 304 21.32 17.07 -26.16
CA ASN A 304 22.72 17.31 -25.80
C ASN A 304 22.99 18.82 -25.77
N ALA A 305 23.47 19.31 -24.63
CA ALA A 305 23.61 20.75 -24.37
C ALA A 305 24.66 21.43 -25.25
N GLU A 306 25.68 20.69 -25.71
CA GLU A 306 26.78 21.22 -26.53
C GLU A 306 26.47 21.14 -28.03
N THR A 307 25.98 20.00 -28.49
CA THR A 307 25.78 19.72 -29.92
C THR A 307 24.38 20.03 -30.42
N GLY A 308 23.39 20.11 -29.51
CA GLY A 308 21.97 20.24 -29.86
C GLY A 308 21.34 18.95 -30.42
N ASN A 309 22.07 17.83 -30.44
CA ASN A 309 21.53 16.55 -30.90
C ASN A 309 20.42 16.05 -29.98
N VAL A 310 19.34 15.52 -30.56
CA VAL A 310 18.14 15.07 -29.84
C VAL A 310 18.00 13.55 -29.95
N TYR A 311 17.84 12.90 -28.80
CA TYR A 311 17.64 11.46 -28.66
C TYR A 311 16.29 11.21 -27.97
N LYS A 312 15.54 10.20 -28.43
CA LYS A 312 14.18 9.93 -27.93
C LYS A 312 13.97 8.45 -27.66
N VAL A 313 13.27 8.14 -26.58
CA VAL A 313 12.86 6.77 -26.23
C VAL A 313 11.47 6.77 -25.60
N ASN A 314 10.66 5.78 -25.96
CA ASN A 314 9.36 5.55 -25.32
C ASN A 314 9.54 4.63 -24.12
N LEU A 315 8.88 4.94 -23.02
CA LEU A 315 8.88 4.08 -21.83
C LEU A 315 7.71 3.12 -21.88
N HIS A 316 7.93 1.92 -21.35
CA HIS A 316 6.94 0.85 -21.29
C HIS A 316 6.71 0.44 -19.85
N ALA A 317 5.45 0.14 -19.50
CA ALA A 317 5.10 -0.34 -18.17
C ALA A 317 5.90 -1.61 -17.84
N ILE A 318 6.55 -1.63 -16.67
CA ILE A 318 7.22 -2.81 -16.12
C ILE A 318 6.41 -3.40 -14.96
N GLU A 319 5.65 -2.58 -14.24
CA GLU A 319 4.98 -2.97 -13.01
C GLU A 319 3.63 -2.27 -12.85
N SER A 320 2.64 -3.02 -12.36
CA SER A 320 1.38 -2.46 -11.85
C SER A 320 1.31 -2.71 -10.35
N ILE A 321 1.74 -1.70 -9.59
CA ILE A 321 1.61 -1.65 -8.13
C ILE A 321 0.13 -1.73 -7.76
N ASP A 322 -0.74 -1.15 -8.60
CA ASP A 322 -2.19 -1.17 -8.44
C ASP A 322 -2.79 -2.59 -8.48
N ASN A 323 -2.41 -3.40 -9.48
CA ASN A 323 -2.82 -4.80 -9.57
C ASN A 323 -2.22 -5.63 -8.42
N ILE A 324 -0.94 -5.42 -8.08
CA ILE A 324 -0.26 -6.17 -7.02
C ILE A 324 -0.87 -5.88 -5.65
N ALA A 325 -1.16 -4.62 -5.34
CA ALA A 325 -1.82 -4.23 -4.10
C ALA A 325 -3.21 -4.91 -4.00
N SER A 326 -3.99 -4.85 -5.07
CA SER A 326 -5.33 -5.45 -5.14
C SER A 326 -5.32 -6.97 -5.04
N ASP A 327 -4.35 -7.63 -5.68
CA ASP A 327 -4.22 -9.08 -5.62
C ASP A 327 -3.76 -9.56 -4.24
N THR A 328 -2.71 -8.93 -3.68
CA THR A 328 -2.22 -9.23 -2.34
C THR A 328 -3.31 -9.03 -1.28
N TYR A 329 -4.15 -8.01 -1.45
CA TYR A 329 -5.31 -7.78 -0.59
C TYR A 329 -6.35 -8.90 -0.70
N LYS A 330 -6.71 -9.31 -1.92
CA LYS A 330 -7.66 -10.40 -2.16
C LYS A 330 -7.23 -11.71 -1.49
N GLN A 331 -5.92 -12.00 -1.47
CA GLN A 331 -5.41 -13.24 -0.88
C GLN A 331 -5.65 -13.35 0.63
N HIS A 332 -5.68 -12.23 1.36
CA HIS A 332 -5.95 -12.25 2.81
C HIS A 332 -7.33 -11.69 3.18
N PHE A 333 -8.09 -11.20 2.20
CA PHE A 333 -9.46 -10.69 2.36
C PHE A 333 -10.38 -11.70 3.05
N ALA A 334 -10.23 -13.01 2.78
CA ALA A 334 -10.99 -14.05 3.46
C ALA A 334 -10.83 -14.00 4.99
N SER A 335 -9.62 -13.75 5.49
CA SER A 335 -9.37 -13.61 6.93
C SER A 335 -9.99 -12.32 7.51
N ILE A 336 -9.97 -11.21 6.76
CA ILE A 336 -10.60 -9.94 7.15
C ILE A 336 -12.12 -10.14 7.24
N TYR A 337 -12.70 -10.74 6.20
CA TYR A 337 -14.12 -11.04 6.12
C TYR A 337 -14.58 -11.94 7.28
N ALA A 338 -13.88 -13.06 7.51
CA ALA A 338 -14.18 -13.97 8.61
C ALA A 338 -14.15 -13.25 9.97
N ARG A 339 -13.13 -12.41 10.22
CA ARG A 339 -13.06 -11.60 11.45
C ARG A 339 -14.23 -10.63 11.58
N ALA A 340 -14.61 -9.95 10.51
CA ALA A 340 -15.73 -9.01 10.52
C ALA A 340 -17.06 -9.72 10.87
N VAL A 341 -17.30 -10.89 10.26
CA VAL A 341 -18.48 -11.73 10.55
C VAL A 341 -18.48 -12.19 12.02
N ILE A 342 -17.36 -12.73 12.51
CA ILE A 342 -17.24 -13.20 13.91
C ILE A 342 -17.47 -12.05 14.89
N ARG A 343 -16.90 -10.87 14.62
CA ARG A 343 -17.04 -9.66 15.44
C ARG A 343 -18.49 -9.18 15.51
N SER A 344 -19.17 -9.13 14.36
CA SER A 344 -20.56 -8.71 14.27
C SER A 344 -21.48 -9.62 15.09
N VAL A 345 -21.31 -10.94 14.95
CA VAL A 345 -22.05 -11.93 15.75
C VAL A 345 -21.72 -11.81 17.24
N GLY A 346 -20.44 -11.69 17.59
CA GLY A 346 -20.00 -11.60 18.98
C GLY A 346 -20.48 -10.34 19.70
N LYS A 347 -20.46 -9.17 19.04
CA LYS A 347 -21.01 -7.91 19.58
C LYS A 347 -22.52 -7.95 19.78
N ALA A 348 -23.25 -8.63 18.88
CA ALA A 348 -24.68 -8.83 19.06
C ALA A 348 -24.98 -9.64 20.35
N ALA A 349 -24.21 -10.70 20.60
CA ALA A 349 -24.37 -11.56 21.79
C ALA A 349 -24.13 -10.83 23.13
N THR A 350 -23.18 -9.89 23.21
CA THR A 350 -22.85 -9.18 24.47
C THR A 350 -23.91 -8.15 24.90
N SER A 351 -24.66 -7.60 23.94
CA SER A 351 -25.73 -6.62 24.22
C SER A 351 -27.02 -7.22 24.77
N GLY A 352 -27.13 -8.56 24.85
CA GLY A 352 -28.37 -9.27 25.21
C GLY A 352 -28.27 -10.42 26.21
N ALA A 353 -27.11 -10.74 26.81
CA ALA A 353 -26.97 -12.03 27.49
C ALA A 353 -26.17 -12.03 28.81
N TYR A 354 -26.88 -11.82 29.93
CA TYR A 354 -26.46 -12.35 31.23
C TYR A 354 -26.96 -13.79 31.45
N GLU A 355 -27.64 -14.41 30.46
CA GLU A 355 -28.44 -15.63 30.67
C GLU A 355 -28.12 -16.82 29.73
N ILE A 356 -27.12 -16.73 28.84
CA ILE A 356 -26.88 -17.78 27.81
C ILE A 356 -25.78 -18.78 28.21
N ALA A 357 -25.14 -18.63 29.37
CA ALA A 357 -24.18 -19.64 29.86
C ALA A 357 -24.85 -20.89 30.48
N SER A 358 -26.17 -20.91 30.68
CA SER A 358 -26.85 -21.95 31.48
C SER A 358 -27.70 -22.96 30.69
N ARG A 359 -27.71 -22.92 29.35
CA ARG A 359 -28.54 -23.84 28.53
C ARG A 359 -27.80 -24.51 27.38
N VAL A 360 -26.55 -24.90 27.58
CA VAL A 360 -25.86 -25.82 26.67
C VAL A 360 -25.93 -27.23 27.27
N THR A 361 -26.98 -27.97 26.93
CA THR A 361 -26.98 -29.42 27.04
C THR A 361 -27.54 -30.02 25.76
N ASP A 362 -26.68 -30.81 25.13
CA ASP A 362 -26.89 -31.85 24.12
C ASP A 362 -27.46 -31.51 22.73
N ASP A 363 -26.54 -31.70 21.78
CA ASP A 363 -26.65 -32.47 20.54
C ASP A 363 -26.54 -31.74 19.19
N ARG A 364 -25.83 -32.44 18.30
CA ARG A 364 -24.98 -31.97 17.19
C ARG A 364 -25.68 -31.26 16.01
N GLN A 365 -24.91 -30.30 15.48
CA GLN A 365 -24.82 -29.82 14.09
C GLN A 365 -26.13 -29.30 13.47
N LEU A 366 -26.15 -27.99 13.18
CA LEU A 366 -27.25 -27.17 12.64
C LEU A 366 -28.25 -26.59 13.67
N SER A 367 -28.17 -26.97 14.95
CA SER A 367 -29.00 -26.38 16.02
C SER A 367 -28.50 -25.00 16.50
N ASP A 368 -27.18 -24.78 16.55
CA ASP A 368 -26.61 -23.62 17.24
C ASP A 368 -26.74 -22.31 16.47
N LEU A 369 -26.65 -22.36 15.13
CA LEU A 369 -26.91 -21.19 14.29
C LEU A 369 -28.37 -20.75 14.47
N PHE A 370 -29.33 -21.68 14.47
CA PHE A 370 -30.75 -21.39 14.75
C PHE A 370 -31.00 -20.94 16.20
N THR A 371 -30.21 -21.39 17.17
CA THR A 371 -30.35 -21.04 18.59
C THR A 371 -29.87 -19.62 18.88
N VAL A 372 -28.77 -19.19 18.26
CA VAL A 372 -28.31 -17.79 18.29
C VAL A 372 -29.27 -16.90 17.47
N LEU A 373 -29.72 -17.36 16.31
CA LEU A 373 -30.63 -16.64 15.42
C LEU A 373 -32.04 -16.43 16.01
N ASN A 374 -32.60 -17.39 16.75
CA ASN A 374 -33.93 -17.26 17.37
C ASN A 374 -34.02 -16.21 18.49
N PHE A 375 -32.89 -15.68 18.98
CA PHE A 375 -32.86 -14.76 20.12
C PHE A 375 -33.06 -13.28 19.73
N PHE A 376 -32.90 -12.90 18.45
CA PHE A 376 -32.74 -11.49 18.03
C PHE A 376 -33.89 -10.89 17.20
N SER A 377 -35.15 -11.22 17.52
CA SER A 377 -36.29 -10.74 16.72
C SER A 377 -36.67 -9.25 16.88
N GLN A 378 -35.98 -8.45 17.71
CA GLN A 378 -36.43 -7.07 18.03
C GLN A 378 -35.32 -6.00 18.21
N ILE A 379 -34.06 -6.23 17.86
CA ILE A 379 -32.99 -5.24 18.10
C ILE A 379 -32.42 -4.73 16.77
N SER A 380 -32.89 -3.55 16.35
CA SER A 380 -32.30 -2.72 15.29
C SER A 380 -31.25 -1.78 15.91
N THR A 381 -30.14 -2.33 16.40
CA THR A 381 -29.03 -1.50 16.87
C THR A 381 -28.11 -1.17 15.70
N GLU A 382 -27.94 0.12 15.42
CA GLU A 382 -26.88 0.70 14.59
C GLU A 382 -25.53 0.53 15.33
N ILE A 383 -25.13 -0.71 15.63
CA ILE A 383 -23.86 -1.02 16.29
C ILE A 383 -22.76 -0.41 15.41
N THR A 384 -21.85 0.34 16.03
CA THR A 384 -20.75 1.02 15.35
C THR A 384 -19.75 0.01 14.80
N GLU A 385 -20.05 -0.52 13.62
CA GLU A 385 -19.11 -1.25 12.77
C GLU A 385 -18.65 -0.32 11.67
N ARG A 386 -17.33 -0.14 11.60
CA ARG A 386 -16.60 0.58 10.56
C ARG A 386 -15.51 -0.35 10.05
N ALA A 387 -15.27 -0.34 8.74
CA ALA A 387 -14.15 -1.04 8.16
C ALA A 387 -12.85 -0.24 8.38
N ASP A 388 -11.72 -0.93 8.56
CA ASP A 388 -10.42 -0.27 8.51
C ASP A 388 -10.02 0.02 7.07
N VAL A 389 -10.33 1.24 6.64
CA VAL A 389 -10.02 1.77 5.31
C VAL A 389 -8.68 2.51 5.26
N ARG A 390 -7.87 2.48 6.33
CA ARG A 390 -6.55 3.12 6.33
C ARG A 390 -5.60 2.44 5.34
N ILE A 391 -4.98 3.25 4.48
CA ILE A 391 -4.03 2.85 3.45
C ILE A 391 -3.27 4.09 3.01
N SER A 392 -1.98 3.95 2.70
CA SER A 392 -1.12 5.01 2.22
C SER A 392 -1.66 5.57 0.92
N ARG A 393 -1.72 6.89 0.87
CA ARG A 393 -2.42 7.62 -0.18
C ARG A 393 -1.55 7.84 -1.41
N TYR A 394 -0.22 7.86 -1.23
CA TYR A 394 0.70 8.46 -2.20
C TYR A 394 1.58 7.49 -2.97
N PHE A 395 1.58 6.19 -2.66
CA PHE A 395 2.23 5.20 -3.52
C PHE A 395 1.71 5.32 -4.96
N PRO A 396 2.58 5.20 -5.98
CA PRO A 396 2.14 5.25 -7.37
C PRO A 396 1.39 3.97 -7.78
N GLY A 397 0.61 4.07 -8.86
CA GLY A 397 -0.15 2.92 -9.38
C GLY A 397 0.64 2.06 -10.35
N TYR A 398 1.55 2.66 -11.12
CA TYR A 398 2.29 2.01 -12.20
C TYR A 398 3.73 2.51 -12.26
N ALA A 399 4.65 1.64 -12.68
CA ALA A 399 6.01 2.00 -13.03
C ALA A 399 6.30 1.63 -14.49
N SER A 400 7.00 2.52 -15.20
CA SER A 400 7.44 2.34 -16.59
C SER A 400 8.93 2.57 -16.71
N VAL A 401 9.59 1.86 -17.64
CA VAL A 401 11.04 1.90 -17.81
C VAL A 401 11.45 2.07 -19.26
N ALA A 402 12.65 2.57 -19.47
CA ALA A 402 13.37 2.56 -20.74
C ALA A 402 14.88 2.67 -20.52
N GLY A 403 15.66 2.36 -21.54
CA GLY A 403 17.05 2.76 -21.65
C GLY A 403 17.34 3.34 -23.03
N ILE A 404 18.30 4.25 -23.09
CA ILE A 404 18.78 4.84 -24.33
C ILE A 404 20.29 5.03 -24.27
N THR A 405 20.98 4.72 -25.37
CA THR A 405 22.41 4.92 -25.49
C THR A 405 22.69 6.27 -26.14
N VAL A 406 23.51 7.10 -25.50
CA VAL A 406 23.89 8.45 -25.96
C VAL A 406 25.38 8.69 -25.76
N PRO A 407 26.03 9.57 -26.54
CA PRO A 407 27.40 9.99 -26.26
C PRO A 407 27.53 10.60 -24.86
N GLU A 408 28.69 10.45 -24.24
CA GLU A 408 29.00 11.11 -22.96
C GLU A 408 28.81 12.63 -23.06
N GLY A 409 28.26 13.26 -22.03
CA GLY A 409 28.15 14.72 -21.93
C GLY A 409 26.90 15.21 -21.18
N PHE A 410 26.67 16.52 -21.23
CA PHE A 410 25.53 17.17 -20.61
C PHE A 410 24.27 17.15 -21.49
N TYR A 411 23.12 16.87 -20.89
CA TYR A 411 21.81 16.79 -21.52
C TYR A 411 20.76 17.56 -20.73
N ASN A 412 19.84 18.19 -21.46
CA ASN A 412 18.54 18.60 -20.94
C ASN A 412 17.52 17.52 -21.30
N VAL A 413 16.79 17.02 -20.30
CA VAL A 413 15.94 15.84 -20.44
C VAL A 413 14.49 16.22 -20.16
N ASP A 414 13.63 16.03 -21.16
CA ASP A 414 12.18 16.21 -21.05
C ASP A 414 11.47 14.86 -21.07
N ILE A 415 10.83 14.50 -19.96
CA ILE A 415 9.99 13.31 -19.84
C ILE A 415 8.53 13.73 -20.01
N ASN A 416 7.95 13.37 -21.15
CA ASN A 416 6.64 13.82 -21.58
C ASN A 416 5.59 12.73 -21.34
N PHE A 417 4.51 13.08 -20.65
CA PHE A 417 3.39 12.21 -20.32
C PHE A 417 2.20 12.52 -21.24
N TYR A 418 1.63 11.49 -21.86
CA TYR A 418 0.56 11.62 -22.84
C TYR A 418 -0.67 10.82 -22.42
N ASN A 419 -1.85 11.39 -22.65
CA ASN A 419 -3.11 10.70 -22.45
C ASN A 419 -3.52 9.83 -23.66
N GLU A 420 -4.65 9.16 -23.55
CA GLU A 420 -5.24 8.30 -24.60
C GLU A 420 -5.45 9.00 -25.94
N ASN A 421 -5.70 10.32 -25.93
CA ASN A 421 -5.85 11.14 -27.12
C ASN A 421 -4.51 11.61 -27.71
N LYS A 422 -3.38 11.04 -27.24
CA LYS A 422 -2.00 11.45 -27.59
C LYS A 422 -1.71 12.92 -27.31
N ARG A 423 -2.48 13.56 -26.44
CA ARG A 423 -2.20 14.94 -25.99
C ARG A 423 -1.21 14.88 -24.85
N LYS A 424 -0.18 15.71 -24.93
CA LYS A 424 0.76 15.89 -23.84
C LYS A 424 0.05 16.55 -22.66
N VAL A 425 0.06 15.89 -21.50
CA VAL A 425 -0.59 16.34 -20.27
C VAL A 425 0.42 17.06 -19.38
N TYR A 426 1.64 16.53 -19.31
CA TYR A 426 2.68 17.02 -18.42
C TYR A 426 4.08 16.77 -19.01
N THR A 427 5.05 17.60 -18.64
CA THR A 427 6.47 17.41 -18.93
C THR A 427 7.22 17.57 -17.62
N HIS A 428 8.00 16.57 -17.25
CA HIS A 428 9.01 16.67 -16.20
C HIS A 428 10.36 16.97 -16.87
N SER A 429 10.95 18.13 -16.56
CA SER A 429 12.21 18.58 -17.15
C SER A 429 13.33 18.51 -16.14
N ILE A 430 14.45 17.89 -16.53
CA ILE A 430 15.68 17.79 -15.73
C ILE A 430 16.79 18.44 -16.55
N GLU A 431 17.34 19.53 -16.04
CA GLU A 431 18.39 20.29 -16.72
C GLU A 431 19.79 19.82 -16.31
N ASN A 432 20.76 19.96 -17.22
CA ASN A 432 22.18 19.72 -16.97
C ASN A 432 22.51 18.32 -16.41
N VAL A 433 21.82 17.28 -16.89
CA VAL A 433 22.14 15.89 -16.56
C VAL A 433 23.41 15.48 -17.28
N TYR A 434 24.43 15.05 -16.54
CA TYR A 434 25.61 14.45 -17.16
C TYR A 434 25.42 12.93 -17.32
N ALA A 435 25.54 12.44 -18.55
CA ALA A 435 25.45 11.02 -18.86
C ALA A 435 26.87 10.41 -18.87
N PHE A 436 27.22 9.67 -17.83
CA PHE A 436 28.56 9.08 -17.65
C PHE A 436 28.70 7.72 -18.36
N VAL A 437 29.84 7.47 -19.00
CA VAL A 437 30.15 6.14 -19.54
C VAL A 437 30.39 5.14 -18.40
N GLY A 438 29.88 3.92 -18.53
CA GLY A 438 30.09 2.84 -17.54
C GLY A 438 29.29 2.97 -16.23
N GLU A 439 28.54 4.05 -16.05
CA GLU A 439 27.74 4.28 -14.84
C GLU A 439 26.26 3.91 -15.02
N LEU A 440 25.51 3.91 -13.92
CA LEU A 440 24.10 3.55 -13.89
C LEU A 440 23.20 4.55 -14.67
N ASN A 441 23.47 5.85 -14.57
CA ASN A 441 22.70 6.96 -15.17
C ASN A 441 21.17 6.78 -15.09
N LEU A 442 20.65 6.50 -13.89
CA LEU A 442 19.21 6.35 -13.69
C LEU A 442 18.56 7.72 -13.46
N LEU A 443 17.55 8.03 -14.26
CA LEU A 443 16.68 9.19 -14.10
C LEU A 443 15.27 8.75 -13.71
N GLU A 444 14.64 9.57 -12.88
CA GLU A 444 13.30 9.32 -12.39
C GLU A 444 12.35 10.47 -12.76
N ALA A 445 11.08 10.14 -12.99
CA ALA A 445 10.00 11.13 -13.02
C ALA A 445 8.69 10.52 -12.50
N THR A 446 7.77 11.40 -12.09
CA THR A 446 6.47 10.97 -11.58
C THR A 446 5.34 11.88 -12.08
N TYR A 447 4.17 11.30 -12.30
CA TYR A 447 2.92 12.03 -12.55
C TYR A 447 1.73 11.25 -11.99
N GLN A 448 1.18 11.70 -10.86
CA GLN A 448 0.18 10.94 -10.11
C GLN A 448 -1.29 11.12 -10.56
N HIS A 449 -1.56 11.82 -11.66
CA HIS A 449 -2.93 12.17 -12.09
C HIS A 449 -3.38 11.52 -13.40
#